data_AF-A2ESR7-F1
#
_entry.id   AF-A2ESR7-F1
#
_cell.length_a   1.000
_cell.length_b   1.000
_cell.length_c   1.000
_cell.angle_alpha   90.00
_cell.angle_beta   90.00
_cell.angle_gamma   90.00
#
_symmetry.space_group_name_H-M   'P 1'
#
loop_
_entity.id
_entity.type
_entity.pdbx_description
1 polymer ?
#
loop_
_entity_poly.entity_id
_entity_poly.type
_entity_poly.pdbx_seq_one_letter_code
_entity_poly.pdbx_strand_id
1 'polypeptide(L)'
;MSGSRFVTVNQLMDVLSPILENVKQVDVYFNDYVESIYYKGKFNIKPIAFAFDNKLIENAKIWELIPDIEFITNINDKWFKRISTTKVLCKLMIKTEEKEFNGFKYHPNKVSELENEKLQKKLNDRLSNDRIEKINKLAEVAFNNEIFDEYNLELSDGL
;
A
#
# COMPACT_ATOMS: atom_id res chain seq x y z
N MET A 1 15.48 -0.17 -5.74
CA MET A 1 14.89 1.04 -5.12
C MET A 1 14.55 0.69 -3.69
N SER A 2 15.07 1.42 -2.67
CA SER A 2 14.60 1.23 -1.29
C SER A 2 13.11 1.60 -1.24
N GLY A 3 12.25 0.70 -0.81
CA GLY A 3 10.81 0.96 -0.72
C GLY A 3 10.56 2.16 0.19
N SER A 4 9.92 3.20 -0.33
CA SER A 4 9.57 4.35 0.50
C SER A 4 8.41 3.95 1.41
N ARG A 5 8.59 4.04 2.74
CA ARG A 5 7.52 3.78 3.72
C ARG A 5 6.34 4.72 3.60
N PHE A 6 6.59 5.92 3.09
CA PHE A 6 5.59 6.97 2.86
C PHE A 6 5.51 7.25 1.37
N VAL A 7 4.34 7.02 0.77
CA VAL A 7 4.13 7.14 -0.68
C VAL A 7 3.01 8.13 -0.96
N THR A 8 3.26 9.16 -1.76
CA THR A 8 2.18 10.07 -2.20
C THR A 8 1.26 9.38 -3.19
N VAL A 9 0.06 9.93 -3.44
CA VAL A 9 -0.85 9.39 -4.46
C VAL A 9 -0.18 9.26 -5.83
N ASN A 10 0.55 10.28 -6.30
CA ASN A 10 1.21 10.20 -7.60
C ASN A 10 2.28 9.11 -7.63
N GLN A 11 3.15 9.03 -6.61
CA GLN A 11 4.16 7.96 -6.53
C GLN A 11 3.53 6.57 -6.49
N LEU A 12 2.39 6.41 -5.80
CA LEU A 12 1.65 5.16 -5.80
C LEU A 12 1.19 4.81 -7.21
N MET A 13 0.56 5.77 -7.91
CA MET A 13 0.05 5.54 -9.27
C MET A 13 1.16 5.28 -10.28
N ASP A 14 2.30 5.97 -10.18
CA ASP A 14 3.47 5.75 -11.03
C ASP A 14 3.99 4.31 -10.89
N VAL A 15 4.11 3.82 -9.65
CA VAL A 15 4.59 2.46 -9.39
C VAL A 15 3.56 1.40 -9.79
N LEU A 16 2.26 1.69 -9.64
CA LEU A 16 1.20 0.77 -10.07
C LEU A 16 0.97 0.79 -11.58
N SER A 17 1.48 1.78 -12.31
CA SER A 17 1.23 1.95 -13.76
C SER A 17 1.41 0.68 -14.60
N PRO A 18 2.36 -0.25 -14.34
CA PRO A 18 2.51 -1.47 -15.14
C PRO A 18 1.35 -2.46 -14.99
N ILE A 19 0.54 -2.35 -13.93
CA ILE A 19 -0.57 -3.26 -13.62
C ILE A 19 -1.94 -2.59 -13.68
N LEU A 20 -2.01 -1.36 -14.20
CA LEU A 20 -3.25 -0.57 -14.31
C LEU A 20 -3.83 -0.50 -15.73
N GLU A 21 -3.49 -1.46 -16.60
CA GLU A 21 -4.01 -1.50 -17.96
C GLU A 21 -5.56 -1.57 -17.95
N ASN A 22 -6.20 -0.61 -18.62
CA ASN A 22 -7.66 -0.44 -18.67
C ASN A 22 -8.37 -0.20 -17.32
N VAL A 23 -7.62 0.05 -16.24
CA VAL A 23 -8.18 0.40 -14.93
C VAL A 23 -8.56 1.88 -14.92
N LYS A 24 -9.78 2.22 -14.45
CA LYS A 24 -10.23 3.61 -14.35
C LYS A 24 -10.02 4.21 -12.96
N GLN A 25 -10.02 3.36 -11.95
CA GLN A 25 -9.94 3.77 -10.56
C GLN A 25 -9.17 2.75 -9.71
N VAL A 26 -8.27 3.27 -8.88
CA VAL A 26 -7.63 2.54 -7.79
C VAL A 26 -8.32 2.94 -6.49
N ASP A 27 -8.81 1.94 -5.78
CA ASP A 27 -9.44 2.08 -4.48
C ASP A 27 -8.49 1.58 -3.40
N VAL A 28 -8.22 2.42 -2.40
CA VAL A 28 -7.45 2.04 -1.22
C VAL A 28 -8.36 2.03 -0.01
N TYR A 29 -8.53 0.85 0.58
CA TYR A 29 -9.29 0.67 1.81
C TYR A 29 -8.41 0.97 3.02
N PHE A 30 -8.93 1.72 3.98
CA PHE A 30 -8.24 2.06 5.22
C PHE A 30 -9.25 2.25 6.36
N ASN A 31 -8.81 2.10 7.60
CA ASN A 31 -9.60 2.41 8.79
C ASN A 31 -8.77 3.12 9.87
N ASP A 32 -7.53 3.49 9.52
CA ASP A 32 -6.57 4.15 10.38
C ASP A 32 -5.87 5.25 9.56
N TYR A 33 -5.78 6.42 10.17
CA TYR A 33 -5.20 7.61 9.58
C TYR A 33 -4.71 8.57 10.66
N VAL A 34 -3.72 9.37 10.33
CA VAL A 34 -3.14 10.38 11.22
C VAL A 34 -2.89 11.67 10.46
N GLU A 35 -3.11 12.81 11.10
CA GLU A 35 -2.73 14.10 10.53
C GLU A 35 -1.19 14.21 10.47
N SER A 36 -0.68 14.75 9.37
CA SER A 36 0.74 15.00 9.20
C SER A 36 1.24 16.03 10.21
N ILE A 37 2.30 15.69 10.95
CA ILE A 37 2.97 16.62 11.87
C ILE A 37 3.66 17.79 11.15
N TYR A 38 3.97 17.61 9.86
CA TYR A 38 4.68 18.62 9.05
C TYR A 38 3.74 19.51 8.24
N TYR A 39 2.57 18.99 7.86
CA TYR A 39 1.64 19.67 6.97
C TYR A 39 0.22 19.64 7.52
N LYS A 40 -0.16 20.70 8.24
CA LYS A 40 -1.50 20.84 8.81
C LYS A 40 -2.59 20.71 7.73
N GLY A 41 -3.62 19.93 8.01
CA GLY A 41 -4.70 19.62 7.09
C GLY A 41 -4.36 18.58 6.02
N LYS A 42 -3.17 17.94 6.10
CA LYS A 42 -2.80 16.78 5.30
C LYS A 42 -2.81 15.53 6.17
N PHE A 43 -3.25 14.42 5.61
CA PHE A 43 -3.43 13.17 6.34
C PHE A 43 -2.64 12.03 5.69
N ASN A 44 -2.18 11.12 6.53
CA ASN A 44 -1.50 9.89 6.18
C ASN A 44 -2.45 8.74 6.47
N ILE A 45 -2.78 7.92 5.48
CA ILE A 45 -3.66 6.77 5.64
C ILE A 45 -2.85 5.48 5.62
N LYS A 46 -3.25 4.51 6.45
CA LYS A 46 -2.64 3.18 6.49
C LYS A 46 -3.47 2.21 5.63
N PRO A 47 -2.95 1.74 4.48
CA PRO A 47 -3.72 0.88 3.59
C PRO A 47 -3.94 -0.51 4.21
N ILE A 48 -5.13 -1.06 4.00
CA ILE A 48 -5.52 -2.43 4.38
C ILE A 48 -5.61 -3.33 3.15
N ALA A 49 -6.20 -2.80 2.08
CA ALA A 49 -6.41 -3.52 0.83
C ALA A 49 -6.52 -2.55 -0.34
N PHE A 50 -6.28 -3.09 -1.53
CA PHE A 50 -6.39 -2.38 -2.80
C PHE A 50 -7.46 -3.03 -3.67
N ALA A 51 -8.17 -2.23 -4.46
CA ALA A 51 -9.04 -2.71 -5.51
C ALA A 51 -8.87 -1.88 -6.78
N PHE A 52 -9.02 -2.53 -7.94
CA PHE A 52 -9.05 -1.88 -9.25
C PHE A 52 -10.48 -1.98 -9.78
N ASP A 53 -11.10 -0.83 -10.05
CA ASP A 53 -12.51 -0.74 -10.47
C ASP A 53 -13.46 -1.56 -9.56
N ASN A 54 -13.30 -1.41 -8.24
CA ASN A 54 -13.99 -2.15 -7.17
C ASN A 54 -13.70 -3.66 -7.09
N LYS A 55 -12.74 -4.20 -7.83
CA LYS A 55 -12.29 -5.59 -7.70
C LYS A 55 -11.06 -5.66 -6.82
N LEU A 56 -11.17 -6.35 -5.68
CA LEU A 56 -10.06 -6.54 -4.75
C LEU A 56 -8.87 -7.22 -5.42
N ILE A 57 -7.69 -6.65 -5.22
CA ILE A 57 -6.41 -7.18 -5.68
C ILE A 57 -5.69 -7.79 -4.47
N GLU A 58 -4.78 -8.73 -4.72
CA GLU A 58 -3.89 -9.30 -3.70
C GLU A 58 -2.88 -8.27 -3.23
N ASN A 59 -2.72 -8.14 -1.91
CA ASN A 59 -1.73 -7.22 -1.34
C ASN A 59 -0.30 -7.61 -1.74
N ALA A 60 -0.04 -8.91 -1.96
CA ALA A 60 1.24 -9.41 -2.45
C ALA A 60 1.70 -8.71 -3.74
N LYS A 61 0.80 -8.54 -4.73
CA LYS A 61 1.12 -7.83 -5.98
C LYS A 61 1.51 -6.37 -5.74
N ILE A 62 0.90 -5.73 -4.76
CA ILE A 62 1.23 -4.35 -4.38
C ILE A 62 2.58 -4.32 -3.65
N TRP A 63 2.86 -5.28 -2.77
CA TRP A 63 4.12 -5.37 -2.04
C TRP A 63 5.31 -5.80 -2.92
N GLU A 64 5.10 -6.51 -4.01
CA GLU A 64 6.16 -6.76 -4.99
C GLU A 64 6.65 -5.46 -5.63
N LEU A 65 5.73 -4.52 -5.87
CA LEU A 65 6.04 -3.22 -6.47
C LEU A 65 6.49 -2.19 -5.41
N ILE A 66 5.89 -2.22 -4.22
CA ILE A 66 6.17 -1.30 -3.11
C ILE A 66 6.26 -2.08 -1.79
N PRO A 67 7.39 -2.76 -1.51
CA PRO A 67 7.51 -3.70 -0.40
C PRO A 67 7.29 -3.12 0.99
N ASP A 68 7.69 -1.85 1.16
CA ASP A 68 7.77 -1.21 2.47
C ASP A 68 6.67 -0.18 2.71
N ILE A 69 5.62 -0.15 1.86
CA ILE A 69 4.54 0.83 2.01
C ILE A 69 3.87 0.71 3.38
N GLU A 70 3.94 1.79 4.15
CA GLU A 70 3.30 1.90 5.45
C GLU A 70 2.15 2.91 5.41
N PHE A 71 2.38 4.03 4.73
CA PHE A 71 1.40 5.10 4.61
C PHE A 71 1.30 5.62 3.18
N ILE A 72 0.06 5.91 2.77
CA ILE A 72 -0.18 6.84 1.67
C ILE A 72 -0.31 8.23 2.27
N THR A 73 0.59 9.13 1.90
CA THR A 73 0.81 10.43 2.55
C THR A 73 0.23 11.60 1.78
N ASN A 74 0.12 12.74 2.46
CA ASN A 74 -0.27 14.04 1.91
C ASN A 74 -1.70 14.11 1.34
N ILE A 75 -2.61 13.27 1.83
CA ILE A 75 -4.01 13.29 1.41
C ILE A 75 -4.69 14.55 1.95
N ASN A 76 -5.44 15.24 1.08
CA ASN A 76 -6.17 16.45 1.42
C ASN A 76 -7.63 16.32 0.97
N ASP A 77 -8.46 15.75 1.84
CA ASP A 77 -9.90 15.63 1.61
C ASP A 77 -10.67 16.32 2.73
N LYS A 78 -11.80 16.95 2.39
CA LYS A 78 -12.69 17.59 3.37
C LYS A 78 -13.29 16.59 4.35
N TRP A 79 -13.38 15.31 3.98
CA TRP A 79 -13.89 14.24 4.84
C TRP A 79 -13.14 14.17 6.17
N PHE A 80 -11.80 14.26 6.16
CA PHE A 80 -11.00 14.20 7.39
C PHE A 80 -11.29 15.34 8.37
N LYS A 81 -11.79 16.48 7.89
CA LYS A 81 -12.14 17.63 8.75
C LYS A 81 -13.47 17.45 9.49
N ARG A 82 -14.26 16.44 9.12
CA ARG A 82 -15.59 16.19 9.70
C ARG A 82 -15.53 15.33 10.95
N ILE A 83 -14.48 14.52 11.14
CA ILE A 83 -14.43 13.49 12.17
C ILE A 83 -13.07 13.49 12.86
N SER A 84 -13.06 13.59 14.18
CA SER A 84 -11.85 13.78 14.98
C SER A 84 -10.96 12.53 15.08
N THR A 85 -11.51 11.33 14.90
CA THR A 85 -10.79 10.04 14.82
C THR A 85 -11.83 8.93 14.84
N THR A 86 -12.04 8.22 13.73
CA THR A 86 -12.88 7.01 13.76
C THR A 86 -12.21 5.83 13.06
N LYS A 87 -12.33 4.66 13.69
CA LYS A 87 -11.95 3.34 13.16
C LYS A 87 -12.97 2.81 12.14
N VAL A 88 -13.62 3.71 11.40
CA VAL A 88 -14.62 3.33 10.40
C VAL A 88 -13.89 2.98 9.11
N LEU A 89 -14.35 1.94 8.44
CA LEU A 89 -13.81 1.58 7.14
C LEU A 89 -14.08 2.70 6.13
N CYS A 90 -13.02 3.16 5.49
CA CYS A 90 -13.04 4.19 4.48
C CYS A 90 -12.38 3.68 3.21
N LYS A 91 -12.62 4.39 2.11
CA LYS A 91 -12.02 4.14 0.80
C LYS A 91 -11.52 5.45 0.21
N LEU A 92 -10.24 5.49 -0.14
CA LEU A 92 -9.66 6.52 -0.98
C LEU A 92 -9.80 6.07 -2.43
N MET A 93 -10.65 6.76 -3.19
CA MET A 93 -10.86 6.53 -4.61
C MET A 93 -9.91 7.43 -5.39
N ILE A 94 -8.98 6.84 -6.15
CA ILE A 94 -7.98 7.54 -6.96
C ILE A 94 -8.29 7.26 -8.42
N LYS A 95 -8.52 8.30 -9.20
CA LYS A 95 -8.73 8.15 -10.64
C LYS A 95 -7.39 7.91 -11.36
N THR A 96 -7.38 6.99 -12.32
CA THR A 96 -6.18 6.76 -13.16
C THR A 96 -5.95 7.90 -14.15
N GLU A 97 -7.00 8.62 -14.56
CA GLU A 97 -6.84 9.87 -15.34
C GLU A 97 -6.04 10.92 -14.55
N GLU A 98 -4.99 11.46 -15.15
CA GLU A 98 -4.28 12.62 -14.63
C GLU A 98 -5.03 13.91 -14.93
N LYS A 99 -4.90 14.90 -14.05
CA LYS A 99 -5.25 16.29 -14.30
C LYS A 99 -4.06 17.18 -14.07
N GLU A 100 -4.06 18.34 -14.72
CA GLU A 100 -3.04 19.37 -14.52
C GLU A 100 -3.65 20.58 -13.84
N PHE A 101 -2.96 21.10 -12.83
CA PHE A 101 -3.30 22.36 -12.19
C PHE A 101 -2.02 23.14 -11.87
N ASN A 102 -1.92 24.37 -12.36
CA ASN A 102 -0.75 25.23 -12.20
C ASN A 102 0.58 24.54 -12.58
N GLY A 103 0.60 23.75 -13.66
CA GLY A 103 1.78 23.02 -14.12
C GLY A 103 2.09 21.73 -13.34
N PHE A 104 1.30 21.39 -12.32
CA PHE A 104 1.45 20.14 -11.57
C PHE A 104 0.42 19.12 -12.02
N LYS A 105 0.92 17.94 -12.44
CA LYS A 105 0.08 16.78 -12.73
C LYS A 105 -0.28 16.05 -11.44
N TYR A 106 -1.54 15.63 -11.33
CA TYR A 106 -2.01 14.88 -10.17
C TYR A 106 -3.16 13.94 -10.54
N HIS A 107 -3.29 12.86 -9.79
CA HIS A 107 -4.47 12.00 -9.85
C HIS A 107 -5.58 12.53 -8.93
N PRO A 108 -6.75 12.92 -9.48
CA PRO A 108 -7.89 13.30 -8.67
C PRO A 108 -8.27 12.15 -7.74
N ASN A 109 -8.45 12.47 -6.46
CA ASN A 109 -8.81 11.48 -5.46
C ASN A 109 -9.86 12.04 -4.49
N LYS A 110 -10.60 11.12 -3.87
CA LYS A 110 -11.66 11.44 -2.90
C LYS A 110 -11.79 10.35 -1.87
N VAL A 111 -12.04 10.73 -0.61
CA VAL A 111 -12.37 9.80 0.47
C VAL A 111 -13.89 9.61 0.58
N SER A 112 -14.30 8.36 0.79
CA SER A 112 -15.66 7.97 1.14
C SER A 112 -15.65 7.00 2.32
N GLU A 113 -16.56 7.22 3.26
CA GLU A 113 -16.86 6.30 4.35
C GLU A 113 -17.67 5.10 3.86
N LEU A 114 -17.42 3.92 4.41
CA LEU A 114 -18.11 2.68 4.12
C LEU A 114 -18.71 2.12 5.41
N GLU A 115 -20.03 2.17 5.52
CA GLU A 115 -20.77 1.56 6.63
C GLU A 115 -20.92 0.05 6.40
N ASN A 116 -19.83 -0.71 6.49
CA ASN A 116 -19.84 -2.16 6.26
C ASN A 116 -18.85 -2.93 7.14
N GLU A 117 -19.29 -3.28 8.34
CA GLU A 117 -18.49 -4.03 9.33
C GLU A 117 -18.05 -5.41 8.83
N LYS A 118 -18.90 -6.10 8.05
CA LYS A 118 -18.58 -7.42 7.48
C LYS A 118 -17.40 -7.31 6.52
N LEU A 119 -17.40 -6.29 5.66
CA LEU A 119 -16.29 -6.02 4.76
C LEU A 119 -15.03 -5.64 5.55
N GLN A 120 -15.14 -4.78 6.57
CA GLN A 120 -14.01 -4.40 7.41
C GLN A 120 -13.33 -5.62 8.05
N LYS A 121 -14.11 -6.51 8.66
CA LYS A 121 -13.58 -7.76 9.24
C LYS A 121 -12.87 -8.60 8.18
N LYS A 122 -13.52 -8.84 7.03
CA LYS A 122 -12.94 -9.61 5.93
C LYS A 122 -11.60 -9.05 5.44
N LEU A 123 -11.49 -7.72 5.32
CA LEU A 123 -10.25 -7.08 4.85
C LEU A 123 -9.14 -7.16 5.90
N ASN A 124 -9.46 -7.02 7.19
CA ASN A 124 -8.49 -7.16 8.28
C ASN A 124 -7.98 -8.61 8.41
N ASP A 125 -8.88 -9.59 8.30
CA ASP A 125 -8.52 -11.02 8.34
C ASP A 125 -7.59 -11.35 7.16
N ARG A 126 -7.93 -10.86 5.95
CA ARG A 126 -7.09 -11.00 4.76
C ARG A 126 -5.70 -10.38 4.94
N LEU A 127 -5.63 -9.13 5.41
CA LEU A 127 -4.36 -8.44 5.64
C LEU A 127 -3.46 -9.21 6.63
N SER A 128 -4.06 -9.79 7.68
CA SER A 128 -3.33 -10.58 8.66
C SER A 128 -2.74 -11.84 8.04
N ASN A 129 -3.51 -12.55 7.21
CA ASN A 129 -3.03 -13.73 6.49
C ASN A 129 -1.93 -13.38 5.47
N ASP A 130 -2.13 -12.32 4.69
CA ASP A 130 -1.14 -11.86 3.70
C ASP A 130 0.21 -11.53 4.38
N ARG A 131 0.17 -10.92 5.58
CA ARG A 131 1.39 -10.63 6.37
C ARG A 131 2.12 -11.89 6.83
N ILE A 132 1.38 -12.90 7.29
CA ILE A 132 1.95 -14.19 7.69
C ILE A 132 2.62 -14.84 6.48
N GLU A 133 1.96 -14.85 5.33
CA GLU A 133 2.51 -15.41 4.09
C GLU A 133 3.80 -14.69 3.66
N LYS A 134 3.82 -13.36 3.72
CA LYS A 134 5.03 -12.56 3.43
C LYS A 134 6.18 -12.94 4.36
N ILE A 135 5.93 -13.10 5.66
CA ILE A 135 6.96 -13.51 6.64
C ILE A 135 7.48 -14.92 6.34
N ASN A 136 6.58 -15.87 6.05
CA ASN A 136 6.96 -17.24 5.73
C ASN A 136 7.84 -17.30 4.48
N LYS A 137 7.49 -16.56 3.41
CA LYS A 137 8.32 -16.45 2.20
C LYS A 137 9.70 -15.87 2.48
N LEU A 138 9.79 -14.84 3.32
CA LEU A 138 11.08 -14.25 3.71
C LEU A 138 11.92 -15.24 4.53
N ALA A 139 11.29 -16.00 5.43
CA ALA A 139 11.96 -17.02 6.21
C ALA A 139 12.48 -18.15 5.31
N GLU A 140 11.68 -18.65 4.37
CA GLU A 140 12.11 -19.67 3.40
C GLU A 140 13.32 -19.22 2.56
N VAL A 141 13.33 -17.97 2.09
CA VAL A 141 14.48 -17.42 1.36
C VAL A 141 15.72 -17.33 2.26
N ALA A 142 15.56 -16.90 3.52
CA ALA A 142 16.66 -16.85 4.47
C ALA A 142 17.26 -18.24 4.74
N PHE A 143 16.41 -19.24 5.02
CA PHE A 143 16.85 -20.62 5.24
C PHE A 143 17.51 -21.24 4.00
N ASN A 144 17.00 -20.98 2.80
CA ASN A 144 17.61 -21.50 1.57
C ASN A 144 18.95 -20.82 1.23
N ASN A 145 19.14 -19.56 1.63
CA ASN A 145 20.42 -18.85 1.45
C ASN A 145 21.47 -19.28 2.48
N GLU A 146 21.08 -19.60 3.72
CA GLU A 146 22.00 -20.16 4.73
C GLU A 146 22.57 -21.53 4.31
N ILE A 147 21.82 -22.33 3.56
CA ILE A 147 22.30 -23.63 3.03
C ILE A 147 23.38 -23.45 1.95
N PHE A 148 23.52 -22.28 1.31
CA PHE A 148 24.55 -22.05 0.27
C PHE A 148 25.88 -21.52 0.83
N ASP A 149 25.87 -20.90 2.01
CA ASP A 149 27.10 -20.40 2.65
C ASP A 149 27.86 -21.50 3.40
N GLU A 150 27.20 -22.59 3.82
CA GLU A 150 27.83 -23.71 4.54
C GLU A 150 28.52 -24.75 3.64
N TYR A 151 28.32 -24.72 2.32
CA TYR A 151 28.91 -25.70 1.37
C TYR A 151 30.07 -25.18 0.50
N ASN A 152 30.59 -23.97 0.76
CA ASN A 152 31.75 -23.42 0.04
C ASN A 152 33.04 -23.29 0.89
N LEU A 153 33.06 -23.86 2.08
CA LEU A 153 34.29 -24.04 2.87
C LEU A 153 34.72 -25.50 2.78
N GLU A 154 35.92 -25.72 2.24
CA GLU A 154 36.62 -27.00 2.02
C GLU A 154 36.50 -27.59 0.62
N LEU A 155 37.22 -27.00 -0.35
CA LEU A 155 37.96 -27.74 -1.39
C LEU A 155 39.02 -26.82 -2.05
N SER A 156 39.83 -26.15 -1.23
CA SER A 156 41.09 -25.55 -1.70
C SER A 156 42.05 -25.37 -0.51
N ASP A 157 42.75 -26.44 -0.16
CA ASP A 157 44.08 -26.48 0.49
C ASP A 157 44.31 -27.96 0.88
N GLY A 158 45.21 -28.75 0.29
CA GLY A 158 46.25 -28.47 -0.68
C GLY A 158 46.84 -29.79 -1.23
N LEU A 159 47.78 -29.58 -2.15
CA LEU A 159 48.73 -30.55 -2.72
C LEU A 159 49.48 -31.38 -1.67
#